data_AF-V9VXA5-F1
#
_entry.id   AF-V9VXA5-F1
#
_cell.length_a   1.000
_cell.length_b   1.000
_cell.length_c   1.000
_cell.angle_alpha   90.00
_cell.angle_beta   90.00
_cell.angle_gamma   90.00
#
_symmetry.space_group_name_H-M   'P 1'
#
loop_
_entity.id
_entity.type
_entity.pdbx_description
1 polymer ?
#
loop_
_entity_poly.entity_id
_entity_poly.type
_entity_poly.pdbx_seq_one_letter_code
_entity_poly.pdbx_strand_id
1 'polypeptide(L)'
;MLSKQVMLTSALTLACALGIGFFMQSSGTGLAVSMAGRTAAADPELPGEPDAAQLRIEKITLTSVPAAANELEAGSQPAEPLHTVSCQMTAAAEAAPIAMVRLSVEAACRPNERLTVHHSGMTFTASLDQSGRFSAQVPALAGTAVFIAETASGSGAVAVAEVDGLDAIERIVLQWTGNSGFEIHAREFGAAYGSAGHVWRGAAGAGQVVRLGDDSQLAPRIAEIYSLPRTTSESGTVSLTAEAEVTEYNCGRDISAQALQLLGGQLTSRDLVMAMPDCDAKGSFLVLNNLVEDLKIATN
;
A
#
# COMPACT_ATOMS: atom_id res chain seq x y z
N MET A 1 -33.97 -37.46 35.28
CA MET A 1 -34.06 -38.81 34.71
C MET A 1 -34.18 -38.66 33.20
N LEU A 2 -33.10 -38.90 32.44
CA LEU A 2 -33.16 -38.82 30.98
C LEU A 2 -34.04 -39.94 30.43
N SER A 3 -34.98 -39.59 29.55
CA SER A 3 -35.86 -40.54 28.87
C SER A 3 -35.02 -41.50 28.02
N LYS A 4 -35.41 -42.79 27.99
CA LYS A 4 -34.78 -43.83 27.15
C LYS A 4 -34.71 -43.41 25.67
N GLN A 5 -35.66 -42.59 25.20
CA GLN A 5 -35.65 -42.08 23.82
C GLN A 5 -34.53 -41.07 23.57
N VAL A 6 -34.21 -40.22 24.55
CA VAL A 6 -33.13 -39.22 24.44
C VAL A 6 -31.75 -39.89 24.44
N MET A 7 -31.59 -40.98 25.20
CA MET A 7 -30.36 -41.80 25.14
C MET A 7 -30.21 -42.52 23.80
N LEU A 8 -31.32 -43.00 23.21
CA LEU A 8 -31.26 -43.72 21.94
C LEU A 8 -30.91 -42.78 20.77
N THR A 9 -31.48 -41.57 20.74
CA THR A 9 -31.20 -40.59 19.68
C THR A 9 -29.78 -40.04 19.76
N SER A 10 -29.28 -39.76 20.98
CA SER A 10 -27.90 -39.28 21.15
C SER A 10 -26.85 -40.34 20.81
N ALA A 11 -27.09 -41.62 21.13
CA ALA A 11 -26.20 -42.71 20.74
C ALA A 11 -26.15 -42.92 19.21
N LEU A 12 -27.29 -42.77 18.52
CA LEU A 12 -27.36 -42.90 17.06
C LEU A 12 -26.60 -41.79 16.34
N THR A 13 -26.75 -40.53 16.79
CA THR A 13 -26.03 -39.39 16.19
C THR A 13 -24.51 -39.51 16.40
N LEU A 14 -24.07 -39.98 17.57
CA LEU A 14 -22.65 -40.21 17.84
C LEU A 14 -22.06 -41.31 16.96
N ALA A 15 -22.80 -42.39 16.71
CA ALA A 15 -22.36 -43.47 15.81
C ALA A 15 -22.23 -42.98 14.35
N CYS A 16 -23.17 -42.15 13.87
CA CYS A 16 -23.08 -41.55 12.54
C CYS A 16 -21.87 -40.61 12.41
N ALA A 17 -21.60 -39.78 13.42
CA ALA A 17 -20.46 -38.87 13.42
C ALA A 17 -19.11 -39.61 13.40
N LEU A 18 -18.98 -40.68 14.20
CA LEU A 18 -17.77 -41.50 14.23
C LEU A 18 -17.57 -42.29 12.91
N GLY A 19 -18.65 -42.75 12.28
CA GLY A 19 -18.58 -43.46 11.00
C GLY A 19 -18.00 -42.60 9.87
N ILE A 20 -18.37 -41.32 9.80
CA ILE A 20 -17.85 -40.39 8.77
C ILE A 20 -16.38 -40.06 9.03
N GLY A 21 -16.00 -39.84 10.30
CA GLY A 21 -14.61 -39.58 10.67
C GLY A 21 -13.67 -40.76 10.36
N PHE A 22 -14.12 -41.99 10.61
CA PHE A 22 -13.35 -43.20 10.29
C PHE A 22 -13.17 -43.39 8.77
N PHE A 23 -14.21 -43.14 7.97
CA PHE A 23 -14.13 -43.26 6.51
C PHE A 23 -13.17 -42.23 5.88
N MET A 24 -13.11 -41.01 6.41
CA MET A 24 -12.14 -40.00 5.95
C MET A 24 -10.69 -40.35 6.32
N GLN A 25 -10.47 -41.00 7.47
CA GLN A 25 -9.13 -41.47 7.85
C GLN A 25 -8.70 -42.73 7.09
N SER A 26 -9.63 -43.65 6.79
CA SER A 26 -9.32 -44.89 6.06
C SER A 26 -9.09 -44.70 4.55
N SER A 27 -9.50 -43.57 3.99
CA SER A 27 -9.37 -43.25 2.56
C SER A 27 -8.12 -42.41 2.24
N GLY A 28 -7.33 -42.06 3.24
CA GLY A 28 -6.01 -41.45 3.07
C GLY A 28 -4.97 -42.49 2.69
N THR A 29 -5.04 -43.03 1.48
CA THR A 29 -3.94 -43.80 0.88
C THR A 29 -2.74 -42.87 0.70
N GLY A 30 -1.80 -42.98 1.65
CA GLY A 30 -0.44 -42.54 1.44
C GLY A 30 0.12 -43.22 0.20
N LEU A 31 0.70 -42.41 -0.69
CA LEU A 31 1.60 -42.89 -1.73
C LEU A 31 2.82 -43.52 -1.07
N ALA A 32 2.72 -44.81 -0.75
CA ALA A 32 3.85 -45.66 -0.48
C ALA A 32 4.56 -45.94 -1.80
N VAL A 33 5.59 -45.15 -2.11
CA VAL A 33 6.52 -45.44 -3.20
C VAL A 33 7.36 -46.65 -2.78
N SER A 34 7.29 -47.69 -3.61
CA SER A 34 8.03 -48.94 -3.50
C SER A 34 9.55 -48.71 -3.51
N MET A 35 10.21 -48.96 -2.38
CA MET A 35 11.67 -49.05 -2.28
C MET A 35 12.13 -50.48 -2.60
N ALA A 36 12.16 -50.81 -3.89
CA ALA A 36 12.87 -51.97 -4.41
C ALA A 36 13.68 -51.52 -5.63
N GLY A 37 14.97 -51.22 -5.41
CA GLY A 37 15.87 -50.82 -6.49
C GLY A 37 17.09 -50.05 -5.99
N ARG A 38 17.96 -50.71 -5.20
CA ARG A 38 19.34 -50.25 -5.05
C ARG A 38 20.10 -50.59 -6.33
N THR A 39 20.29 -49.59 -7.19
CA THR A 39 21.48 -49.47 -8.04
C THR A 39 22.10 -48.13 -7.71
N ALA A 40 23.33 -48.17 -7.22
CA ALA A 40 24.15 -46.97 -7.01
C ALA A 40 24.33 -46.27 -8.37
N ALA A 41 23.71 -45.11 -8.52
CA ALA A 41 23.96 -44.20 -9.62
C ALA A 41 24.72 -42.99 -9.06
N ALA A 42 25.77 -42.60 -9.77
CA ALA A 42 26.69 -41.52 -9.43
C ALA A 42 25.97 -40.21 -9.11
N ASP A 43 26.62 -39.36 -8.32
CA ASP A 43 26.23 -37.97 -8.11
C ASP A 43 25.88 -37.31 -9.46
N PRO A 44 24.78 -36.54 -9.55
CA PRO A 44 24.51 -35.74 -10.73
C PRO A 44 25.54 -34.62 -10.77
N GLU A 45 26.55 -34.78 -11.63
CA GLU A 45 27.40 -33.68 -12.06
C GLU A 45 26.49 -32.61 -12.70
N LEU A 46 26.41 -31.45 -12.05
CA LEU A 46 25.71 -30.29 -12.60
C LEU A 46 26.35 -29.94 -13.96
N PRO A 47 25.55 -29.69 -15.02
CA PRO A 47 26.09 -29.15 -16.25
C PRO A 47 26.82 -27.84 -15.92
N GLY A 48 28.09 -27.76 -16.31
CA GLY A 48 28.89 -26.56 -16.12
C GLY A 48 28.18 -25.33 -16.68
N GLU A 49 28.29 -24.22 -15.98
CA GLU A 49 27.78 -22.92 -16.41
C GLU A 49 28.18 -22.68 -17.88
N PRO A 50 27.26 -22.27 -18.76
CA PRO A 50 27.65 -21.86 -20.10
C PRO A 50 28.64 -20.71 -19.94
N ASP A 51 29.82 -20.86 -20.55
CA ASP A 51 30.85 -19.84 -20.62
C ASP A 51 30.18 -18.50 -20.91
N ALA A 52 30.39 -17.53 -20.01
CA ALA A 52 29.87 -16.19 -20.16
C ALA A 52 30.45 -15.64 -21.46
N ALA A 53 29.70 -15.76 -22.55
CA ALA A 53 30.06 -15.19 -23.83
C ALA A 53 30.30 -13.71 -23.57
N GLN A 54 31.58 -13.33 -23.52
CA GLN A 54 31.98 -11.94 -23.38
C GLN A 54 31.38 -11.22 -24.58
N LEU A 55 30.32 -10.45 -24.34
CA LEU A 55 29.81 -9.48 -25.28
C LEU A 55 30.91 -8.44 -25.49
N ARG A 56 31.79 -8.71 -26.46
CA ARG A 56 32.74 -7.73 -26.96
C ARG A 56 31.97 -6.77 -27.83
N ILE A 57 31.70 -5.59 -27.28
CA ILE A 57 31.13 -4.47 -28.03
C ILE A 57 32.21 -4.01 -29.01
N GLU A 58 32.23 -4.59 -30.20
CA GLU A 58 33.08 -4.15 -31.29
C GLU A 58 32.32 -3.13 -32.14
N LYS A 59 32.85 -1.90 -32.18
CA LYS A 59 32.35 -0.71 -32.89
C LYS A 59 31.22 0.05 -32.21
N ILE A 60 31.59 0.85 -31.21
CA ILE A 60 30.84 2.05 -30.85
C ILE A 60 31.32 3.18 -31.77
N THR A 61 30.48 3.63 -32.70
CA THR A 61 30.72 4.87 -33.45
C THR A 61 29.94 6.00 -32.80
N LEU A 62 30.66 6.89 -32.12
CA LEU A 62 30.10 8.12 -31.55
C LEU A 62 29.70 9.06 -32.69
N THR A 63 28.42 9.37 -32.82
CA THR A 63 27.88 10.34 -33.81
C THR A 63 27.83 11.78 -33.29
N SER A 64 28.44 12.06 -32.13
CA SER A 64 28.55 13.42 -31.61
C SER A 64 29.67 14.19 -32.31
N VAL A 65 29.34 15.36 -32.83
CA VAL A 65 30.30 16.37 -33.31
C VAL A 65 31.15 16.84 -32.13
N PRO A 66 32.49 16.82 -32.20
CA PRO A 66 33.31 17.42 -31.17
C PRO A 66 33.10 18.94 -31.19
N ALA A 67 32.65 19.50 -30.07
CA ALA A 67 32.74 20.93 -29.85
C ALA A 67 34.23 21.32 -29.94
N ALA A 68 34.54 22.28 -30.80
CA ALA A 68 35.88 22.83 -30.91
C ALA A 68 36.33 23.31 -29.53
N ALA A 69 37.38 22.67 -29.00
CA ALA A 69 38.02 23.11 -27.77
C ALA A 69 38.67 24.47 -28.05
N ASN A 70 38.06 25.53 -27.54
CA ASN A 70 38.80 26.77 -27.31
C ASN A 70 39.74 26.47 -26.15
N GLU A 71 41.04 26.47 -26.45
CA GLU A 71 42.12 26.36 -25.49
C GLU A 71 42.11 27.61 -24.60
N LEU A 72 41.37 27.54 -23.49
CA LEU A 72 41.48 28.49 -22.40
C LEU A 72 42.64 28.03 -21.52
N GLU A 73 43.72 28.82 -21.51
CA GLU A 73 44.85 28.64 -20.61
C GLU A 73 44.35 28.47 -19.16
N ALA A 74 44.64 27.30 -18.60
CA ALA A 74 44.35 26.99 -17.21
C ALA A 74 45.31 27.75 -16.30
N GLY A 75 44.87 28.91 -15.81
CA GLY A 75 45.45 29.54 -14.64
C GLY A 75 45.27 28.62 -13.43
N SER A 76 46.36 28.03 -12.95
CA SER A 76 46.40 27.23 -11.73
C SER A 76 46.23 28.13 -10.50
N GLN A 77 44.98 28.39 -10.12
CA GLN A 77 44.64 28.89 -8.79
C GLN A 77 44.56 27.70 -7.82
N PRO A 78 45.11 27.81 -6.59
CA PRO A 78 44.89 26.82 -5.55
C PRO A 78 43.39 26.66 -5.32
N ALA A 79 42.87 25.45 -5.51
CA ALA A 79 41.49 25.14 -5.18
C ALA A 79 41.31 25.36 -3.68
N GLU A 80 40.46 26.31 -3.29
CA GLU A 80 39.95 26.37 -1.94
C GLU A 80 39.33 25.01 -1.59
N PRO A 81 39.51 24.53 -0.35
CA PRO A 81 38.90 23.27 0.06
C PRO A 81 37.39 23.39 -0.15
N LEU A 82 36.87 22.64 -1.12
CA LEU A 82 35.44 22.49 -1.30
C LEU A 82 34.89 21.98 0.03
N HIS A 83 34.20 22.85 0.76
CA HIS A 83 33.32 22.42 1.82
C HIS A 83 32.30 21.51 1.16
N THR A 84 32.50 20.21 1.27
CA THR A 84 31.48 19.22 0.93
C THR A 84 30.38 19.44 1.97
N VAL A 85 29.43 20.32 1.66
CA VAL A 85 28.18 20.39 2.38
C VAL A 85 27.54 19.03 2.15
N SER A 86 27.74 18.12 3.11
CA SER A 86 27.05 16.84 3.10
C SER A 86 25.58 17.17 3.12
N CYS A 87 24.89 16.85 2.03
CA CYS A 87 23.46 17.06 1.94
C CYS A 87 22.76 15.99 2.73
N GLN A 88 22.83 16.14 4.05
CA GLN A 88 22.21 15.23 4.97
C GLN A 88 20.70 15.48 4.92
N MET A 89 19.96 14.40 4.69
CA MET A 89 18.52 14.38 4.81
C MET A 89 18.15 14.12 6.26
N THR A 90 17.16 14.84 6.78
CA THR A 90 16.59 14.61 8.12
C THR A 90 15.08 14.53 8.04
N ALA A 91 14.48 13.85 9.01
CA ALA A 91 13.04 13.75 9.15
C ALA A 91 12.66 13.87 10.63
N ALA A 92 11.51 14.48 10.90
CA ALA A 92 10.91 14.53 12.22
C ALA A 92 9.42 14.18 12.13
N ALA A 93 8.91 13.54 13.19
CA ALA A 93 7.52 13.13 13.30
C ALA A 93 7.01 13.57 14.67
N GLU A 94 5.93 14.35 14.68
CA GLU A 94 5.30 14.83 15.91
C GLU A 94 3.85 14.33 15.96
N ALA A 95 3.47 13.65 17.04
CA ALA A 95 2.09 13.25 17.24
C ALA A 95 1.16 14.47 17.33
N ALA A 96 -0.03 14.33 16.77
CA ALA A 96 -1.07 15.34 16.70
C ALA A 96 -2.44 14.73 17.05
N PRO A 97 -3.43 15.56 17.43
CA PRO A 97 -4.75 15.08 17.84
C PRO A 97 -5.42 14.17 16.79
N ILE A 98 -6.31 13.30 17.28
CA ILE A 98 -7.08 12.34 16.45
C ILE A 98 -6.12 11.36 15.74
N ALA A 99 -5.09 10.89 16.47
CA ALA A 99 -4.08 9.95 15.99
C ALA A 99 -3.42 10.38 14.65
N MET A 100 -3.11 11.67 14.51
CA MET A 100 -2.42 12.22 13.34
C MET A 100 -0.93 12.38 13.67
N VAL A 101 -0.10 12.52 12.64
CA VAL A 101 1.32 12.87 12.78
C VAL A 101 1.65 14.02 11.86
N ARG A 102 2.32 15.04 12.37
CA ARG A 102 3.02 16.02 11.54
C ARG A 102 4.36 15.44 11.13
N LEU A 103 4.50 15.09 9.87
CA LEU A 103 5.77 14.65 9.28
C LEU A 103 6.46 15.84 8.63
N SER A 104 7.70 16.11 8.99
CA SER A 104 8.58 17.05 8.30
C SER A 104 9.84 16.37 7.79
N VAL A 105 10.29 16.77 6.61
CA VAL A 105 11.51 16.27 5.97
C VAL A 105 12.30 17.45 5.45
N GLU A 106 13.62 17.45 5.69
CA GLU A 106 14.53 18.48 5.21
C GLU A 106 15.74 17.87 4.50
N ALA A 107 15.98 18.33 3.27
CA ALA A 107 17.14 18.02 2.44
C ALA A 107 17.48 19.27 1.60
N ALA A 108 18.07 20.29 2.23
CA ALA A 108 18.19 21.63 1.67
C ALA A 108 18.88 21.73 0.28
N CYS A 109 19.74 20.78 -0.08
CA CYS A 109 20.39 20.77 -1.40
C CYS A 109 19.58 20.08 -2.50
N ARG A 110 18.36 19.60 -2.20
CA ARG A 110 17.50 18.79 -3.07
C ARG A 110 16.14 19.45 -3.33
N PRO A 111 16.12 20.69 -3.85
CA PRO A 111 14.86 21.37 -4.12
C PRO A 111 14.08 20.63 -5.21
N ASN A 112 12.75 20.57 -5.07
CA ASN A 112 11.83 19.94 -6.03
C ASN A 112 12.09 18.44 -6.29
N GLU A 113 12.92 17.79 -5.48
CA GLU A 113 13.18 16.37 -5.65
C GLU A 113 11.98 15.54 -5.18
N ARG A 114 11.72 14.44 -5.88
CA ARG A 114 10.71 13.46 -5.48
C ARG A 114 11.09 12.82 -4.15
N LEU A 115 10.12 12.79 -3.24
CA LEU A 115 10.13 12.12 -1.96
C LEU A 115 9.13 10.96 -1.99
N THR A 116 9.54 9.79 -1.54
CA THR A 116 8.63 8.66 -1.26
C THR A 116 8.59 8.46 0.26
N VAL A 117 7.39 8.37 0.82
CA VAL A 117 7.19 8.16 2.25
C VAL A 117 6.48 6.83 2.46
N HIS A 118 7.01 6.01 3.36
CA HIS A 118 6.44 4.75 3.81
C HIS A 118 6.02 4.82 5.27
N HIS A 119 4.85 4.30 5.60
CA HIS A 119 4.32 4.19 6.96
C HIS A 119 3.36 3.01 7.08
N SER A 120 3.72 1.96 7.83
CA SER A 120 2.84 0.82 8.14
C SER A 120 2.10 0.25 6.92
N GLY A 121 2.83 0.00 5.83
CA GLY A 121 2.27 -0.48 4.56
C GLY A 121 1.70 0.61 3.64
N MET A 122 1.33 1.77 4.17
CA MET A 122 0.93 2.93 3.36
C MET A 122 2.17 3.54 2.71
N THR A 123 2.05 3.91 1.43
CA THR A 123 3.11 4.61 0.68
C THR A 123 2.52 5.72 -0.16
N PHE A 124 3.12 6.91 -0.11
CA PHE A 124 2.76 8.02 -1.00
C PHE A 124 4.01 8.75 -1.51
N THR A 125 3.90 9.43 -2.65
CA THR A 125 5.00 10.21 -3.23
C THR A 125 4.66 11.69 -3.26
N ALA A 126 5.58 12.53 -2.81
CA ALA A 126 5.46 13.98 -2.78
C ALA A 126 6.69 14.62 -3.41
N SER A 127 6.69 15.95 -3.54
CA SER A 127 7.84 16.73 -3.97
C SER A 127 8.36 17.58 -2.80
N LEU A 128 9.67 17.64 -2.62
CA LEU A 128 10.28 18.66 -1.76
C LEU A 128 10.02 20.04 -2.38
N ASP A 129 9.91 21.08 -1.55
CA ASP A 129 9.75 22.45 -2.02
C ASP A 129 11.07 23.02 -2.58
N GLN A 130 11.04 24.29 -3.00
CA GLN A 130 12.22 24.99 -3.53
C GLN A 130 13.36 25.18 -2.51
N SER A 131 13.08 24.96 -1.22
CA SER A 131 14.07 24.97 -0.14
C SER A 131 14.50 23.55 0.27
N GLY A 132 14.04 22.51 -0.42
CA GLY A 132 14.32 21.13 -0.06
C GLY A 132 13.55 20.64 1.17
N ARG A 133 12.36 21.20 1.45
CA ARG A 133 11.53 20.83 2.61
C ARG A 133 10.20 20.20 2.21
N PHE A 134 9.68 19.34 3.06
CA PHE A 134 8.34 18.78 2.96
C PHE A 134 7.67 18.76 4.34
N SER A 135 6.37 19.01 4.38
CA SER A 135 5.55 18.92 5.60
C SER A 135 4.13 18.47 5.27
N ALA A 136 3.62 17.50 6.01
CA ALA A 136 2.25 17.00 5.85
C ALA A 136 1.67 16.47 7.18
N GLN A 137 0.34 16.53 7.28
CA GLN A 137 -0.42 15.83 8.32
C GLN A 137 -0.77 14.43 7.80
N VAL A 138 -0.19 13.41 8.41
CA VAL A 138 -0.35 12.00 8.01
C VAL A 138 -1.16 11.25 9.07
N PRO A 139 -2.29 10.61 8.71
CA PRO A 139 -3.01 9.74 9.63
C PRO A 139 -2.14 8.53 10.02
N ALA A 140 -1.98 8.29 11.33
CA ALA A 140 -1.19 7.16 11.82
C ALA A 140 -1.91 5.82 11.64
N LEU A 141 -1.18 4.75 11.39
CA LEU A 141 -1.70 3.39 11.27
C LEU A 141 -1.11 2.44 12.32
N ALA A 142 -0.23 2.95 13.19
CA ALA A 142 0.42 2.22 14.27
C ALA A 142 0.72 3.17 15.44
N GLY A 143 0.67 2.66 16.68
CA GLY A 143 0.90 3.47 17.89
C GLY A 143 2.33 4.00 17.92
N THR A 144 3.31 3.11 17.74
CA THR A 144 4.67 3.51 17.39
C THR A 144 4.73 3.75 15.87
N ALA A 145 4.55 4.99 15.47
CA ALA A 145 4.46 5.40 14.07
C ALA A 145 5.85 5.64 13.48
N VAL A 146 6.35 4.67 12.73
CA VAL A 146 7.62 4.78 11.99
C VAL A 146 7.35 5.30 10.58
N PHE A 147 8.09 6.33 10.18
CA PHE A 147 8.09 6.91 8.84
C PHE A 147 9.47 6.74 8.22
N ILE A 148 9.51 6.21 7.01
CA ILE A 148 10.73 6.12 6.20
C ILE A 148 10.52 7.03 5.00
N ALA A 149 11.38 8.04 4.86
CA ALA A 149 11.32 9.02 3.79
C ALA A 149 12.56 8.87 2.92
N GLU A 150 12.37 8.73 1.61
CA GLU A 150 13.45 8.47 0.65
C GLU A 150 13.34 9.40 -0.56
N THR A 151 14.46 10.02 -0.97
CA THR A 151 14.52 10.81 -2.20
C THR A 151 14.83 9.93 -3.41
N ALA A 152 14.52 10.41 -4.62
CA ALA A 152 14.85 9.71 -5.86
C ALA A 152 16.36 9.44 -6.05
N SER A 153 17.22 10.26 -5.45
CA SER A 153 18.68 10.08 -5.43
C SER A 153 19.17 9.02 -4.43
N GLY A 154 18.26 8.43 -3.63
CA GLY A 154 18.58 7.36 -2.68
C GLY A 154 18.98 7.83 -1.29
N SER A 155 18.91 9.14 -0.98
CA SER A 155 19.02 9.60 0.40
C SER A 155 17.77 9.22 1.18
N GLY A 156 17.95 8.78 2.43
CA GLY A 156 16.84 8.40 3.30
C GLY A 156 16.95 8.97 4.71
N ALA A 157 15.81 9.20 5.35
CA ALA A 157 15.70 9.55 6.75
C ALA A 157 14.53 8.82 7.40
N VAL A 158 14.66 8.52 8.69
CA VAL A 158 13.63 7.84 9.49
C VAL A 158 13.19 8.77 10.60
N ALA A 159 11.87 8.85 10.81
CA ALA A 159 11.28 9.56 11.94
C ALA A 159 10.30 8.63 12.66
N VAL A 160 10.19 8.79 13.98
CA VAL A 160 9.30 7.99 14.83
C VAL A 160 8.50 8.91 15.73
N ALA A 161 7.21 8.63 15.88
CA ALA A 161 6.33 9.28 16.85
C ALA A 161 5.53 8.23 17.62
N GLU A 162 5.34 8.43 18.93
CA GLU A 162 4.37 7.66 19.71
C GLU A 162 3.00 8.34 19.60
N VAL A 163 1.98 7.60 19.17
CA VAL A 163 0.66 8.08 18.81
C VAL A 163 -0.41 7.36 19.63
N ASP A 164 -1.14 8.14 20.41
CA ASP A 164 -2.29 7.67 21.18
C ASP A 164 -3.61 7.76 20.38
N GLY A 165 -4.64 7.05 20.84
CA GLY A 165 -6.02 7.18 20.34
C GLY A 165 -6.35 6.40 19.08
N LEU A 166 -5.51 5.46 18.66
CA LEU A 166 -5.81 4.55 17.53
C LEU A 166 -6.97 3.58 17.82
N ASP A 167 -7.26 3.32 19.08
CA ASP A 167 -8.39 2.51 19.54
C ASP A 167 -9.73 3.27 19.50
N ALA A 168 -9.67 4.59 19.36
CA ALA A 168 -10.82 5.49 19.27
C ALA A 168 -11.17 5.90 17.82
N ILE A 169 -10.43 5.41 16.83
CA ILE A 169 -10.62 5.74 15.42
C ILE A 169 -10.49 4.50 14.54
N GLU A 170 -11.30 4.43 13.49
CA GLU A 170 -11.20 3.42 12.44
C GLU A 170 -10.67 4.09 11.17
N ARG A 171 -9.75 3.43 10.46
CA ARG A 171 -9.14 3.98 9.24
C ARG A 171 -9.12 2.98 8.12
N ILE A 172 -9.51 3.45 6.93
CA ILE A 172 -9.40 2.71 5.69
C ILE A 172 -8.52 3.51 4.75
N VAL A 173 -7.42 2.91 4.31
CA VAL A 173 -6.53 3.45 3.31
C VAL A 173 -6.81 2.73 2.00
N LEU A 174 -7.09 3.48 0.93
CA LEU A 174 -7.02 3.00 -0.44
C LEU A 174 -5.78 3.61 -1.08
N GLN A 175 -4.85 2.78 -1.53
CA GLN A 175 -3.61 3.25 -2.17
C GLN A 175 -3.37 2.61 -3.53
N TRP A 176 -2.82 3.38 -4.47
CA TRP A 176 -2.53 2.94 -5.83
C TRP A 176 -1.32 3.68 -6.42
N THR A 177 -0.87 3.22 -7.59
CA THR A 177 0.22 3.85 -8.34
C THR A 177 -0.29 4.31 -9.70
N GLY A 178 0.10 5.51 -10.14
CA GLY A 178 -0.32 6.04 -11.42
C GLY A 178 -1.66 6.77 -11.36
N ASN A 179 -2.17 7.09 -12.55
CA ASN A 179 -3.42 7.81 -12.76
C ASN A 179 -4.59 6.81 -12.89
N SER A 180 -4.74 5.92 -11.91
CA SER A 180 -5.76 4.87 -11.94
C SER A 180 -7.18 5.40 -11.75
N GLY A 181 -7.35 6.63 -11.28
CA GLY A 181 -8.66 7.27 -11.11
C GLY A 181 -9.44 6.80 -9.88
N PHE A 182 -8.80 6.07 -8.97
CA PHE A 182 -9.46 5.58 -7.75
C PHE A 182 -9.87 6.71 -6.81
N GLU A 183 -11.00 6.52 -6.16
CA GLU A 183 -11.53 7.35 -5.08
C GLU A 183 -12.17 6.45 -4.00
N ILE A 184 -12.00 6.84 -2.74
CA ILE A 184 -12.74 6.24 -1.62
C ILE A 184 -14.06 6.98 -1.39
N HIS A 185 -15.14 6.22 -1.32
CA HIS A 185 -16.47 6.72 -1.01
C HIS A 185 -16.98 6.02 0.26
N ALA A 186 -17.32 6.82 1.27
CA ALA A 186 -17.91 6.35 2.51
C ALA A 186 -19.35 6.85 2.59
N ARG A 187 -20.30 5.94 2.58
CA ARG A 187 -21.73 6.23 2.79
C ARG A 187 -22.07 5.90 4.24
N GLU A 188 -22.01 6.94 5.07
CA GLU A 188 -22.17 6.84 6.51
C GLU A 188 -23.63 6.64 6.88
N PHE A 189 -23.89 5.73 7.82
CA PHE A 189 -25.19 5.53 8.46
C PHE A 189 -26.37 5.33 7.47
N GLY A 190 -26.10 4.71 6.32
CA GLY A 190 -27.11 4.46 5.28
C GLY A 190 -27.32 5.63 4.30
N ALA A 191 -26.41 6.60 4.24
CA ALA A 191 -26.45 7.69 3.29
C ALA A 191 -26.54 7.21 1.83
N ALA A 192 -27.28 7.98 1.03
CA ALA A 192 -27.35 7.80 -0.42
C ALA A 192 -26.21 8.57 -1.11
N TYR A 193 -25.96 8.27 -2.38
CA TYR A 193 -25.02 9.06 -3.18
C TYR A 193 -25.45 10.53 -3.23
N GLY A 194 -24.50 11.41 -2.95
CA GLY A 194 -24.68 12.86 -2.98
C GLY A 194 -25.51 13.42 -1.82
N SER A 195 -25.98 12.59 -0.87
CA SER A 195 -26.67 13.08 0.33
C SER A 195 -25.69 13.46 1.43
N ALA A 196 -26.20 14.09 2.49
CA ALA A 196 -25.47 14.19 3.75
C ALA A 196 -25.03 12.79 4.21
N GLY A 197 -23.81 12.66 4.71
CA GLY A 197 -23.19 11.38 5.09
C GLY A 197 -22.52 10.63 3.92
N HIS A 198 -22.59 11.12 2.68
CA HIS A 198 -21.74 10.62 1.59
C HIS A 198 -20.40 11.38 1.60
N VAL A 199 -19.40 10.79 2.25
CA VAL A 199 -18.07 11.36 2.42
C VAL A 199 -17.14 10.80 1.35
N TRP A 200 -16.60 11.72 0.56
CA TRP A 200 -15.58 11.54 -0.47
C TRP A 200 -14.88 12.90 -0.62
N ARG A 201 -13.86 13.04 -1.48
CA ARG A 201 -13.03 14.26 -1.57
C ARG A 201 -13.77 15.59 -1.32
N GLY A 202 -13.45 16.24 -0.21
CA GLY A 202 -13.99 17.56 0.15
C GLY A 202 -15.43 17.57 0.70
N ALA A 203 -16.14 16.44 0.70
CA ALA A 203 -17.43 16.29 1.35
C ALA A 203 -17.25 16.03 2.86
N ALA A 204 -18.13 16.63 3.67
CA ALA A 204 -18.10 16.49 5.12
C ALA A 204 -19.09 15.44 5.61
N GLY A 205 -18.71 14.74 6.68
CA GLY A 205 -19.56 13.81 7.43
C GLY A 205 -19.01 13.64 8.85
N ALA A 206 -19.38 12.55 9.51
CA ALA A 206 -18.82 12.17 10.80
C ALA A 206 -17.34 11.76 10.68
N GLY A 207 -16.98 11.13 9.56
CA GLY A 207 -15.61 10.86 9.16
C GLY A 207 -15.05 11.93 8.22
N GLN A 208 -13.79 11.72 7.84
CA GLN A 208 -13.06 12.58 6.90
C GLN A 208 -12.18 11.76 5.98
N VAL A 209 -12.00 12.23 4.75
CA VAL A 209 -11.03 11.68 3.79
C VAL A 209 -9.84 12.62 3.68
N VAL A 210 -8.65 12.10 3.93
CA VAL A 210 -7.37 12.77 3.65
C VAL A 210 -6.76 12.13 2.41
N ARG A 211 -6.28 12.94 1.47
CA ARG A 211 -5.52 12.46 0.31
C ARG A 211 -4.05 12.83 0.47
N LEU A 212 -3.17 11.86 0.31
CA LEU A 212 -1.72 12.01 0.30
C LEU A 212 -1.16 11.58 -1.06
N GLY A 213 -0.14 12.32 -1.51
CA GLY A 213 0.52 12.10 -2.78
C GLY A 213 0.38 13.29 -3.73
N ASP A 214 1.33 13.44 -4.64
CA ASP A 214 1.43 14.48 -5.65
C ASP A 214 1.10 13.88 -7.02
N ASP A 215 -0.08 14.19 -7.55
CA ASP A 215 -0.59 13.64 -8.82
C ASP A 215 0.09 14.23 -10.06
N SER A 216 0.92 15.26 -9.90
CA SER A 216 1.72 15.83 -10.99
C SER A 216 2.96 15.00 -11.32
N GLN A 217 3.36 14.07 -10.44
CA GLN A 217 4.54 13.23 -10.64
C GLN A 217 4.29 12.09 -11.64
N LEU A 218 5.36 11.56 -12.22
CA LEU A 218 5.30 10.33 -13.02
C LEU A 218 5.03 9.12 -12.12
N ALA A 219 3.99 8.34 -12.45
CA ALA A 219 3.57 7.17 -11.68
C ALA A 219 3.52 7.49 -10.16
N PRO A 220 2.66 8.44 -9.75
CA PRO A 220 2.61 8.86 -8.36
C PRO A 220 2.06 7.72 -7.50
N ARG A 221 2.53 7.60 -6.26
CA ARG A 221 1.90 6.75 -5.26
C ARG A 221 0.93 7.64 -4.49
N ILE A 222 -0.35 7.30 -4.58
CA ILE A 222 -1.44 8.05 -3.97
C ILE A 222 -2.06 7.17 -2.89
N ALA A 223 -2.42 7.78 -1.76
CA ALA A 223 -3.19 7.16 -0.70
C ALA A 223 -4.36 8.07 -0.31
N GLU A 224 -5.57 7.53 -0.31
CA GLU A 224 -6.75 8.14 0.30
C GLU A 224 -7.10 7.42 1.59
N ILE A 225 -7.24 8.19 2.65
CA ILE A 225 -7.43 7.69 4.01
C ILE A 225 -8.75 8.22 4.53
N TYR A 226 -9.76 7.35 4.59
CA TYR A 226 -10.98 7.61 5.33
C TYR A 226 -10.74 7.32 6.82
N SER A 227 -11.06 8.28 7.68
CA SER A 227 -10.92 8.19 9.13
C SER A 227 -12.26 8.49 9.80
N LEU A 228 -12.75 7.56 10.63
CA LEU A 228 -14.01 7.68 11.35
C LEU A 228 -13.77 7.49 12.86
N PRO A 229 -14.06 8.51 13.69
CA PRO A 229 -14.05 8.32 15.14
C PRO A 229 -15.05 7.23 15.55
N ARG A 230 -14.71 6.37 16.51
CA ARG A 230 -15.63 5.32 16.99
C ARG A 230 -16.76 5.87 17.84
N THR A 231 -16.54 7.02 18.48
CA THR A 231 -17.57 7.74 19.23
C THR A 231 -18.21 8.79 18.32
N THR A 232 -19.25 8.41 17.60
CA THR A 232 -20.10 9.32 16.84
C THR A 232 -21.45 9.49 17.54
N SER A 233 -22.11 10.62 17.29
CA SER A 233 -23.49 10.87 17.74
C SER A 233 -24.52 9.99 17.01
N GLU A 234 -24.12 9.35 15.91
CA GLU A 234 -24.96 8.50 15.07
C GLU A 234 -24.48 7.05 15.14
N SER A 235 -25.41 6.09 15.18
CA SER A 235 -25.13 4.66 15.04
C SER A 235 -25.58 4.16 13.68
N GLY A 236 -24.93 3.10 13.20
CA GLY A 236 -25.28 2.49 11.93
C GLY A 236 -24.08 1.85 11.26
N THR A 237 -24.26 1.56 9.97
CA THR A 237 -23.21 0.97 9.14
C THR A 237 -22.66 2.03 8.20
N VAL A 238 -21.34 2.07 8.06
CA VAL A 238 -20.67 2.85 7.01
C VAL A 238 -20.30 1.90 5.89
N SER A 239 -20.93 2.09 4.72
CA SER A 239 -20.65 1.32 3.51
C SER A 239 -19.53 1.99 2.73
N LEU A 240 -18.46 1.23 2.46
CA LEU A 240 -17.27 1.72 1.80
C LEU A 240 -17.11 1.12 0.40
N THR A 241 -16.95 1.99 -0.59
CA THR A 241 -16.71 1.64 -1.99
C THR A 241 -15.39 2.24 -2.46
N ALA A 242 -14.71 1.52 -3.35
CA ALA A 242 -13.66 2.09 -4.18
C ALA A 242 -14.25 2.31 -5.57
N GLU A 243 -14.15 3.53 -6.06
CA GLU A 243 -14.73 3.93 -7.35
C GLU A 243 -13.60 4.39 -8.26
N ALA A 244 -13.71 4.10 -9.55
CA ALA A 244 -12.75 4.55 -10.55
C ALA A 244 -13.50 5.10 -11.76
N GLU A 245 -13.23 6.36 -12.11
CA GLU A 245 -13.70 6.92 -13.37
C GLU A 245 -12.94 6.27 -14.54
N VAL A 246 -13.65 5.91 -15.59
CA VAL A 246 -13.04 5.46 -16.85
C VAL A 246 -12.48 6.68 -17.58
N THR A 247 -11.16 6.74 -17.71
CA THR A 247 -10.41 7.80 -18.35
C THR A 247 -9.60 7.26 -19.52
N GLU A 248 -9.01 8.16 -20.32
CA GLU A 248 -8.06 7.78 -21.38
C GLU A 248 -6.80 7.09 -20.84
N TYR A 249 -6.49 7.26 -19.55
CA TYR A 249 -5.28 6.72 -18.93
C TYR A 249 -5.46 5.31 -18.36
N ASN A 250 -6.69 4.87 -18.13
CA ASN A 250 -6.98 3.61 -17.44
C ASN A 250 -7.97 2.67 -18.16
N CYS A 251 -8.61 3.08 -19.26
CA CYS A 251 -9.55 2.23 -19.99
C CYS A 251 -8.90 1.01 -20.66
N GLY A 252 -9.67 -0.07 -20.83
CA GLY A 252 -9.29 -1.29 -21.56
C GLY A 252 -8.17 -2.10 -20.90
N ARG A 253 -7.95 -1.93 -19.59
CA ARG A 253 -6.88 -2.61 -18.86
C ARG A 253 -7.22 -2.83 -17.40
N ASP A 254 -6.50 -3.73 -16.76
CA ASP A 254 -6.58 -3.91 -15.32
C ASP A 254 -5.89 -2.74 -14.60
N ILE A 255 -6.57 -2.22 -13.57
CA ILE A 255 -5.98 -1.33 -12.58
C ILE A 255 -5.93 -2.02 -11.23
N SER A 256 -4.95 -1.66 -10.42
CA SER A 256 -4.72 -2.27 -9.12
C SER A 256 -4.60 -1.23 -8.02
N ALA A 257 -5.08 -1.60 -6.85
CA ALA A 257 -4.94 -0.84 -5.62
C ALA A 257 -4.72 -1.79 -4.45
N GLN A 258 -4.39 -1.24 -3.29
CA GLN A 258 -4.35 -1.98 -2.04
C GLN A 258 -5.18 -1.24 -1.00
N ALA A 259 -6.01 -1.99 -0.28
CA ALA A 259 -6.71 -1.51 0.89
C ALA A 259 -5.93 -1.87 2.15
N LEU A 260 -5.76 -0.92 3.07
CA LEU A 260 -5.31 -1.15 4.44
C LEU A 260 -6.44 -0.77 5.38
N GLN A 261 -6.75 -1.64 6.34
CA GLN A 261 -7.85 -1.45 7.28
C GLN A 261 -7.30 -1.51 8.70
N LEU A 262 -7.46 -0.41 9.43
CA LEU A 262 -7.16 -0.31 10.85
C LEU A 262 -8.48 -0.36 11.63
N LEU A 263 -8.73 -1.47 12.32
CA LEU A 263 -9.88 -1.66 13.21
C LEU A 263 -9.42 -2.10 14.59
N GLY A 264 -9.90 -1.41 15.63
CA GLY A 264 -9.54 -1.74 17.01
C GLY A 264 -8.03 -1.79 17.25
N GLY A 265 -7.26 -0.95 16.53
CA GLY A 265 -5.79 -0.93 16.57
C GLY A 265 -5.08 -2.04 15.78
N GLN A 266 -5.82 -2.96 15.14
CA GLN A 266 -5.25 -4.00 14.28
C GLN A 266 -5.28 -3.58 12.81
N LEU A 267 -4.12 -3.68 12.15
CA LEU A 267 -3.98 -3.38 10.72
C LEU A 267 -4.02 -4.65 9.88
N THR A 268 -4.87 -4.67 8.85
CA THR A 268 -4.95 -5.74 7.85
C THR A 268 -4.85 -5.15 6.44
N SER A 269 -4.34 -5.92 5.48
CA SER A 269 -4.21 -5.49 4.09
C SER A 269 -4.93 -6.43 3.12
N ARG A 270 -5.35 -5.88 1.98
CA ARG A 270 -5.95 -6.64 0.89
C ARG A 270 -5.64 -5.99 -0.46
N ASP A 271 -5.18 -6.79 -1.41
CA ASP A 271 -4.97 -6.33 -2.78
C ASP A 271 -6.28 -6.32 -3.57
N LEU A 272 -6.40 -5.35 -4.47
CA LEU A 272 -7.58 -5.11 -5.29
C LEU A 272 -7.14 -5.04 -6.76
N VAL A 273 -7.89 -5.71 -7.62
CA VAL A 273 -7.73 -5.64 -9.06
C VAL A 273 -9.10 -5.41 -9.68
N MET A 274 -9.16 -4.46 -10.60
CA MET A 274 -10.38 -4.05 -11.27
C MET A 274 -10.11 -4.02 -12.77
N ALA A 275 -10.89 -4.78 -13.53
CA ALA A 275 -10.85 -4.77 -14.99
C ALA A 275 -11.61 -3.54 -15.48
N MET A 276 -10.89 -2.56 -16.05
CA MET A 276 -11.54 -1.35 -16.55
C MET A 276 -12.28 -1.62 -17.86
N PRO A 277 -13.47 -1.03 -18.04
CA PRO A 277 -14.19 -1.05 -19.31
C PRO A 277 -13.35 -0.48 -20.45
N ASP A 278 -13.76 -0.77 -21.68
CA ASP A 278 -13.18 -0.22 -22.90
C ASP A 278 -13.29 1.32 -22.95
N CYS A 279 -12.47 1.93 -23.82
CA CYS A 279 -12.34 3.39 -23.93
C CYS A 279 -13.55 4.09 -24.55
N ASP A 280 -14.59 3.35 -24.94
CA ASP A 280 -15.89 3.90 -25.33
C ASP A 280 -16.77 4.25 -24.12
N ALA A 281 -16.50 3.69 -22.94
CA ALA A 281 -17.19 3.96 -21.68
C ALA A 281 -16.59 5.11 -20.86
N LYS A 282 -15.76 5.97 -21.46
CA LYS A 282 -15.13 7.11 -20.77
C LYS A 282 -16.16 8.02 -20.08
N GLY A 283 -15.83 8.46 -18.87
CA GLY A 283 -16.70 9.26 -18.00
C GLY A 283 -17.73 8.44 -17.20
N SER A 284 -17.80 7.12 -17.41
CA SER A 284 -18.51 6.22 -16.51
C SER A 284 -17.66 5.89 -15.28
N PHE A 285 -18.29 5.36 -14.24
CA PHE A 285 -17.63 4.95 -13.01
C PHE A 285 -17.79 3.45 -12.80
N LEU A 286 -16.68 2.79 -12.51
CA LEU A 286 -16.68 1.42 -12.05
C LEU A 286 -16.65 1.43 -10.52
N VAL A 287 -17.62 0.77 -9.90
CA VAL A 287 -17.78 0.73 -8.45
C VAL A 287 -17.42 -0.67 -7.95
N LEU A 288 -16.38 -0.75 -7.13
CA LEU A 288 -16.07 -1.94 -6.35
C LEU A 288 -16.77 -1.83 -5.00
N ASN A 289 -17.82 -2.63 -4.86
CA ASN A 289 -18.50 -2.80 -3.58
C ASN A 289 -17.64 -3.60 -2.60
N ASN A 290 -17.84 -3.35 -1.31
CA ASN A 290 -17.17 -4.04 -0.21
C ASN A 290 -15.65 -3.88 -0.26
N LEU A 291 -15.18 -2.64 -0.38
CA LEU A 291 -13.74 -2.29 -0.37
C LEU A 291 -13.01 -2.89 0.84
N VAL A 292 -13.72 -2.99 1.95
CA VAL A 292 -13.35 -3.68 3.18
C VAL A 292 -14.65 -4.20 3.82
N GLU A 293 -14.58 -4.94 4.92
CA GLU A 293 -15.78 -5.23 5.70
C GLU A 293 -16.43 -3.92 6.17
N ASP A 294 -17.75 -3.82 6.04
CA ASP A 294 -18.52 -2.65 6.46
C ASP A 294 -18.25 -2.31 7.93
N LEU A 295 -18.05 -1.01 8.21
CA LEU A 295 -17.82 -0.55 9.58
C LEU A 295 -19.13 -0.49 10.34
N LYS A 296 -19.22 -1.17 11.47
CA LYS A 296 -20.40 -1.18 12.34
C LYS A 296 -20.17 -0.30 13.54
N ILE A 297 -20.88 0.82 13.60
CA ILE A 297 -20.76 1.80 14.69
C ILE A 297 -21.96 1.65 15.64
N ALA A 298 -21.66 1.34 16.89
CA ALA A 298 -22.62 1.31 17.99
C ALA A 298 -22.44 2.57 18.85
N THR A 299 -23.55 3.19 19.25
CA THR A 299 -23.52 4.28 20.24
C THR A 299 -23.31 3.71 21.64
N ASN A 300 -22.47 4.36 22.46
CA ASN A 300 -22.30 4.02 23.88
C ASN A 300 -23.27 4.80 24.76
#